data_AF-A0A227JFV1-F1
#
_entry.id   AF-A0A227JFV1-F1
#
_cell.length_a   1.000
_cell.length_b   1.000
_cell.length_c   1.000
_cell.angle_alpha   90.00
_cell.angle_beta   90.00
_cell.angle_gamma   90.00
#
_symmetry.space_group_name_H-M   'P 1'
#
loop_
_entity.id
_entity.type
_entity.pdbx_description
1 polymer ?
#
loop_
_entity_poly.entity_id
_entity_poly.type
_entity_poly.pdbx_seq_one_letter_code
_entity_poly.pdbx_strand_id
1 'polypeptide(L)'
;MFKKSTLAILIGATISLVGCGSNDKTEIRLPQAPTSEFTNVIDRTGNPTYLRDYDSYSNLKYNALTDNGAWHGHLLPEDAAGYGAFGGIMQVTQEYAHFMSGQTFDKLTLTDKVSGQTYDLSNAEAKVYSIPGALVQVLDLDDIHVQMVLRFVTDRSSLVETLITNKTDRDMNLALEWDGELVKYALSTRKDQTVAQYYPDYKRQISTIENGIKINFSEMKDNWAIRNDRDAEFRIT
;
A
#
# COMPACT_ATOMS: atom_id res chain seq x y z
N MET A 1 8.15 10.64 27.38
CA MET A 1 8.19 11.77 26.43
C MET A 1 8.72 11.24 25.11
N PHE A 2 7.84 10.78 24.21
CA PHE A 2 8.25 10.15 22.96
C PHE A 2 8.59 11.23 21.93
N LYS A 3 9.85 11.25 21.47
CA LYS A 3 10.29 12.10 20.36
C LYS A 3 9.69 11.54 19.07
N LYS A 4 8.81 12.31 18.42
CA LYS A 4 8.40 12.07 17.05
C LYS A 4 9.59 12.39 16.16
N SER A 5 10.13 11.39 15.47
CA SER A 5 11.15 11.57 14.44
C SER A 5 10.46 11.45 13.10
N THR A 6 10.09 12.59 12.50
CA THR A 6 9.71 12.66 11.09
C THR A 6 10.99 12.56 10.27
N LEU A 7 11.11 11.53 9.45
CA LEU A 7 12.25 11.32 8.54
C LEU A 7 11.69 11.23 7.12
N ALA A 8 11.81 12.32 6.38
CA ALA A 8 11.47 12.35 4.95
C ALA A 8 12.52 11.58 4.16
N ILE A 9 12.08 10.61 3.35
CA ILE A 9 12.93 9.76 2.50
C ILE A 9 12.61 10.10 1.04
N LEU A 10 13.64 10.33 0.22
CA LEU A 10 13.50 10.35 -1.23
C LEU A 10 13.41 8.90 -1.74
N ILE A 11 12.24 8.49 -2.21
CA ILE A 11 12.08 7.25 -2.97
C ILE A 11 12.57 7.51 -4.40
N GLY A 12 13.43 6.63 -4.91
CA GLY A 12 13.97 6.72 -6.27
C GLY A 12 12.89 6.43 -7.31
N ALA A 13 12.12 7.44 -7.70
CA ALA A 13 11.24 7.36 -8.85
C ALA A 13 12.05 7.44 -10.15
N THR A 14 11.95 6.44 -11.03
CA THR A 14 12.36 6.61 -12.42
C THR A 14 11.38 7.55 -13.10
N ILE A 15 11.74 8.84 -13.17
CA ILE A 15 10.96 9.88 -13.84
C ILE A 15 11.33 9.85 -15.34
N SER A 16 10.45 9.31 -16.17
CA SER A 16 10.50 9.51 -17.63
C SER A 16 9.65 10.73 -18.00
N LEU A 17 10.26 11.90 -18.16
CA LEU A 17 9.62 13.10 -18.71
C LEU A 17 9.51 12.96 -20.24
N VAL A 18 8.29 12.85 -20.76
CA VAL A 18 8.04 12.99 -22.20
C VAL A 18 7.58 14.42 -22.47
N GLY A 19 8.52 15.29 -22.85
CA GLY A 19 8.22 16.65 -23.32
C GLY A 19 8.38 16.71 -24.84
N CYS A 20 7.28 16.81 -25.59
CA CYS A 20 7.32 17.20 -27.00
C CYS A 20 6.83 18.64 -27.13
N GLY A 21 7.73 19.52 -27.58
CA GLY A 21 7.40 20.88 -27.96
C GLY A 21 6.71 20.92 -29.32
N SER A 22 5.43 21.26 -29.32
CA SER A 22 4.72 21.78 -30.49
C SER A 22 3.46 22.53 -30.05
N ASN A 23 3.23 23.65 -30.71
CA ASN A 23 2.30 24.72 -30.36
C ASN A 23 0.85 24.40 -30.78
N ASP A 24 0.33 23.26 -30.33
CA ASP A 24 -1.10 22.94 -30.37
C ASP A 24 -1.67 23.05 -28.95
N LYS A 25 -2.95 23.36 -28.79
CA LYS A 25 -3.61 23.26 -27.49
C LYS A 25 -3.44 21.82 -27.00
N THR A 26 -2.48 21.60 -26.10
CA THR A 26 -2.11 20.27 -25.63
C THR A 26 -3.28 19.73 -24.81
N GLU A 27 -4.15 18.93 -25.40
CA GLU A 27 -5.16 18.20 -24.65
C GLU A 27 -4.45 17.25 -23.68
N ILE A 28 -4.74 17.38 -22.40
CA ILE A 28 -4.16 16.54 -21.35
C ILE A 28 -4.71 15.13 -21.53
N ARG A 29 -3.85 14.22 -22.00
CA ARG A 29 -4.21 12.81 -22.17
C ARG A 29 -3.98 12.06 -20.87
N LEU A 30 -5.07 11.69 -20.20
CA LEU A 30 -5.01 10.84 -19.02
C LEU A 30 -4.57 9.41 -19.37
N PRO A 31 -3.83 8.74 -18.47
CA PRO A 31 -3.53 7.32 -18.63
C PRO A 31 -4.82 6.50 -18.64
N GLN A 32 -4.78 5.36 -19.32
CA GLN A 32 -5.90 4.42 -19.34
C GLN A 32 -5.63 3.28 -18.36
N ALA A 33 -6.47 3.19 -17.34
CA ALA A 33 -6.41 2.09 -16.38
C ALA A 33 -6.86 0.77 -17.02
N PRO A 34 -6.28 -0.37 -16.61
CA PRO A 34 -6.65 -1.67 -17.17
C PRO A 34 -8.10 -2.02 -16.78
N THR A 35 -8.89 -2.45 -17.75
CA THR A 35 -10.30 -2.83 -17.55
C THR A 35 -10.52 -4.31 -17.82
N SER A 36 -11.62 -4.85 -17.27
CA SER A 36 -12.07 -6.21 -17.52
C SER A 36 -13.59 -6.30 -17.35
N GLU A 37 -14.23 -7.20 -18.10
CA GLU A 37 -15.62 -7.58 -17.82
C GLU A 37 -15.77 -8.29 -16.46
N PHE A 38 -14.68 -8.86 -15.94
CA PHE A 38 -14.61 -9.54 -14.64
C PHE A 38 -14.11 -8.61 -13.54
N THR A 39 -14.77 -7.47 -13.37
CA THR A 39 -14.42 -6.51 -12.33
C THR A 39 -15.07 -6.90 -10.99
N ASN A 40 -14.30 -6.86 -9.90
CA ASN A 40 -14.79 -7.11 -8.52
C ASN A 40 -15.54 -8.44 -8.35
N VAL A 41 -15.08 -9.50 -9.02
CA VAL A 41 -15.65 -10.86 -8.88
C VAL A 41 -15.57 -11.34 -7.43
N ILE A 42 -14.49 -10.97 -6.73
CA ILE A 42 -14.31 -11.18 -5.29
C ILE A 42 -14.15 -9.80 -4.66
N ASP A 43 -14.79 -9.57 -3.52
CA ASP A 43 -14.54 -8.37 -2.72
C ASP A 43 -13.16 -8.44 -2.08
N ARG A 44 -12.28 -7.55 -2.53
CA ARG A 44 -10.89 -7.39 -2.07
C ARG A 44 -10.67 -6.13 -1.25
N THR A 45 -11.74 -5.46 -0.84
CA THR A 45 -11.65 -4.27 0.00
C THR A 45 -11.39 -4.66 1.45
N GLY A 46 -10.67 -3.82 2.20
CA GLY A 46 -10.54 -4.02 3.63
C GLY A 46 -9.50 -3.17 4.33
N ASN A 47 -9.71 -3.01 5.64
CA ASN A 47 -8.81 -2.32 6.55
C ASN A 47 -8.50 -3.18 7.79
N PRO A 48 -7.52 -4.09 7.70
CA PRO A 48 -7.08 -4.88 8.84
C PRO A 48 -6.58 -3.98 9.98
N THR A 49 -7.21 -4.12 11.15
CA THR A 49 -6.79 -3.40 12.37
C THR A 49 -6.08 -4.32 13.38
N TYR A 50 -6.08 -5.62 13.09
CA TYR A 50 -5.45 -6.66 13.89
C TYR A 50 -4.51 -7.50 13.01
N LEU A 51 -3.44 -8.04 13.60
CA LEU A 51 -2.57 -9.02 12.94
C LEU A 51 -3.38 -10.23 12.48
N ARG A 52 -4.24 -10.75 13.37
CA ARG A 52 -5.20 -11.82 13.09
C ARG A 52 -6.61 -11.25 13.17
N ASP A 53 -7.05 -10.67 12.05
CA ASP A 53 -8.37 -10.07 11.91
C ASP A 53 -9.35 -11.09 11.31
N TYR A 54 -10.05 -11.80 12.19
CA TYR A 54 -10.81 -12.99 11.82
C TYR A 54 -12.32 -12.80 11.72
N ASP A 55 -12.92 -13.64 10.89
CA ASP A 55 -14.36 -13.90 10.82
C ASP A 55 -14.84 -14.83 11.96
N SER A 56 -16.13 -15.19 11.96
CA SER A 56 -16.72 -16.08 12.97
C SER A 56 -16.20 -17.52 12.92
N TYR A 57 -15.48 -17.91 11.86
CA TYR A 57 -14.94 -19.25 11.64
C TYR A 57 -13.43 -19.32 11.82
N SER A 58 -12.80 -18.24 12.34
CA SER A 58 -11.36 -18.13 12.54
C SER A 58 -10.53 -18.10 11.25
N ASN A 59 -11.12 -17.69 10.13
CA ASN A 59 -10.39 -17.35 8.90
C ASN A 59 -10.06 -15.86 8.89
N LEU A 60 -9.01 -15.45 8.15
CA LEU A 60 -8.83 -14.03 7.84
C LEU A 60 -10.06 -13.50 7.11
N LYS A 61 -10.62 -12.39 7.59
CA LYS A 61 -11.93 -11.90 7.12
C LYS A 61 -11.89 -11.20 5.76
N TYR A 62 -10.71 -10.87 5.24
CA TYR A 62 -10.54 -10.16 3.96
C TYR A 62 -9.84 -11.03 2.91
N ASN A 63 -10.12 -10.76 1.63
CA ASN A 63 -9.64 -11.55 0.50
C ASN A 63 -8.49 -10.85 -0.24
N ALA A 64 -7.31 -10.83 0.37
CA ALA A 64 -6.12 -10.23 -0.24
C ALA A 64 -5.83 -10.85 -1.62
N LEU A 65 -5.48 -10.00 -2.59
CA LEU A 65 -4.94 -10.47 -3.87
C LEU A 65 -3.55 -11.06 -3.62
N THR A 66 -3.40 -12.33 -3.97
CA THR A 66 -2.11 -13.01 -4.12
C THR A 66 -2.06 -13.54 -5.55
N ASP A 67 -0.86 -13.55 -6.13
CA ASP A 67 -0.64 -14.07 -7.47
C ASP A 67 0.82 -14.56 -7.60
N ASN A 68 1.14 -15.27 -8.67
CA ASN A 68 2.47 -15.77 -8.99
C ASN A 68 3.10 -16.67 -7.91
N GLY A 69 2.28 -17.30 -7.06
CA GLY A 69 2.76 -18.12 -5.94
C GLY A 69 3.43 -17.30 -4.82
N ALA A 70 3.17 -16.00 -4.74
CA ALA A 70 3.76 -15.13 -3.75
C ALA A 70 3.28 -15.37 -2.32
N TRP A 71 4.12 -14.97 -1.37
CA TRP A 71 3.94 -15.19 0.07
C TRP A 71 3.40 -13.94 0.79
N HIS A 72 2.88 -12.98 0.03
CA HIS A 72 2.19 -11.81 0.53
C HIS A 72 1.03 -11.43 -0.39
N GLY A 73 0.11 -10.63 0.12
CA GLY A 73 -1.04 -10.15 -0.63
C GLY A 73 -1.43 -8.73 -0.25
N HIS A 74 -2.25 -8.10 -1.11
CA HIS A 74 -2.69 -6.72 -0.95
C HIS A 74 -4.21 -6.61 -0.98
N LEU A 75 -4.76 -5.59 -0.32
CA LEU A 75 -6.18 -5.25 -0.38
C LEU A 75 -6.39 -3.95 -1.16
N LEU A 76 -7.60 -3.77 -1.66
CA LEU A 76 -8.13 -2.45 -2.00
C LEU A 76 -8.49 -1.73 -0.69
N PRO A 77 -8.40 -0.39 -0.66
CA PRO A 77 -8.84 0.36 0.52
C PRO A 77 -10.33 0.11 0.80
N GLU A 78 -10.69 0.08 2.08
CA GLU A 78 -12.06 -0.06 2.56
C GLU A 78 -12.87 1.22 2.30
N ASP A 79 -12.22 2.36 2.42
CA ASP A 79 -12.80 3.68 2.25
C ASP A 79 -11.78 4.70 1.73
N ALA A 80 -12.24 5.94 1.56
CA ALA A 80 -11.43 7.03 1.05
C ALA A 80 -10.19 7.34 1.91
N ALA A 81 -10.17 6.97 3.20
CA ALA A 81 -8.99 7.18 4.03
C ALA A 81 -7.80 6.34 3.55
N GLY A 82 -8.04 5.21 2.88
CA GLY A 82 -7.00 4.37 2.28
C GLY A 82 -6.59 4.73 0.85
N TYR A 83 -7.23 5.70 0.19
CA TYR A 83 -6.87 6.09 -1.18
C TYR A 83 -5.42 6.54 -1.28
N GLY A 84 -4.71 6.05 -2.30
CA GLY A 84 -3.27 6.31 -2.48
C GLY A 84 -2.35 5.24 -1.90
N ALA A 85 -2.90 4.13 -1.39
CA ALA A 85 -2.16 2.96 -0.93
C ALA A 85 -2.80 1.65 -1.39
N PHE A 86 -1.98 0.62 -1.60
CA PHE A 86 -2.44 -0.78 -1.60
C PHE A 86 -1.97 -1.46 -0.31
N GLY A 87 -2.49 -0.95 0.80
CA GLY A 87 -2.24 -1.46 2.14
C GLY A 87 -2.94 -2.80 2.39
N GLY A 88 -3.26 -3.06 3.66
CA GLY A 88 -3.88 -4.31 4.06
C GLY A 88 -2.98 -5.51 3.76
N ILE A 89 -1.66 -5.32 3.93
CA ILE A 89 -0.66 -6.28 3.48
C ILE A 89 -0.82 -7.55 4.28
N MET A 90 -1.21 -8.64 3.62
CA MET A 90 -1.23 -9.98 4.18
C MET A 90 0.13 -10.63 3.95
N GLN A 91 0.64 -11.36 4.94
CA GLN A 91 1.86 -12.15 4.84
C GLN A 91 1.55 -13.61 5.14
N VAL A 92 2.16 -14.52 4.38
CA VAL A 92 2.20 -15.95 4.67
C VAL A 92 3.54 -16.26 5.33
N THR A 93 3.48 -16.53 6.62
CA THR A 93 4.61 -16.86 7.48
C THR A 93 4.74 -18.38 7.57
N GLN A 94 5.36 -18.98 6.54
CA GLN A 94 5.55 -20.42 6.31
C GLN A 94 4.23 -21.25 6.29
N GLU A 95 3.53 -21.35 7.42
CA GLU A 95 2.30 -22.14 7.59
C GLU A 95 1.05 -21.28 7.80
N TYR A 96 1.21 -20.02 8.23
CA TYR A 96 0.08 -19.18 8.66
C TYR A 96 0.04 -17.84 7.93
N ALA A 97 -1.17 -17.38 7.62
CA ALA A 97 -1.41 -16.06 7.07
C ALA A 97 -1.85 -15.07 8.16
N HIS A 98 -1.34 -13.84 8.09
CA HIS A 98 -1.76 -12.75 8.97
C HIS A 98 -1.53 -11.38 8.31
N PHE A 99 -2.18 -10.32 8.79
CA PHE A 99 -1.97 -8.97 8.29
C PHE A 99 -0.78 -8.28 8.96
N MET A 100 0.00 -7.56 8.17
CA MET A 100 1.11 -6.72 8.61
C MET A 100 0.67 -5.27 8.82
N SER A 101 -0.26 -4.79 7.97
CA SER A 101 -0.68 -3.40 7.93
C SER A 101 -2.17 -3.22 7.65
N GLY A 102 -2.69 -2.03 7.97
CA GLY A 102 -4.02 -1.58 7.58
C GLY A 102 -4.01 -0.91 6.20
N GLN A 103 -5.13 -0.29 5.82
CA GLN A 103 -5.31 0.25 4.46
C GLN A 103 -4.38 1.42 4.09
N THR A 104 -3.78 2.11 5.06
CA THR A 104 -2.98 3.33 4.85
C THR A 104 -1.47 3.10 4.82
N PHE A 105 -1.01 1.86 4.65
CA PHE A 105 0.42 1.56 4.63
C PHE A 105 1.03 1.86 3.26
N ASP A 106 2.13 2.61 3.25
CA ASP A 106 2.77 3.12 2.03
C ASP A 106 1.83 4.02 1.22
N LYS A 107 1.09 4.89 1.93
CA LYS A 107 0.11 5.81 1.34
C LYS A 107 0.80 7.06 0.82
N LEU A 108 0.57 7.34 -0.46
CA LEU A 108 1.06 8.54 -1.14
C LEU A 108 0.31 9.80 -0.69
N THR A 109 1.09 10.84 -0.39
CA THR A 109 0.65 12.24 -0.26
C THR A 109 1.46 13.11 -1.22
N LEU A 110 0.79 14.05 -1.88
CA LEU A 110 1.39 14.96 -2.85
C LEU A 110 1.32 16.39 -2.33
N THR A 111 2.43 17.14 -2.39
CA THR A 111 2.42 18.56 -2.04
C THR A 111 3.11 19.37 -3.13
N ASP A 112 2.41 20.33 -3.74
CA ASP A 112 3.04 21.29 -4.64
C ASP A 112 3.89 22.28 -3.83
N LYS A 113 5.21 22.25 -4.04
CA LYS A 113 6.18 23.11 -3.36
C LYS A 113 6.06 24.57 -3.76
N VAL A 114 5.43 24.89 -4.90
CA VAL A 114 5.27 26.28 -5.36
C VAL A 114 4.10 26.94 -4.64
N SER A 115 2.93 26.32 -4.67
CA SER A 115 1.73 26.85 -4.01
C SER A 115 1.64 26.52 -2.52
N GLY A 116 2.32 25.46 -2.07
CA GLY A 116 2.15 24.88 -0.73
C GLY A 116 0.89 24.02 -0.59
N GLN A 117 0.14 23.77 -1.67
CA GLN A 117 -1.06 22.95 -1.65
C GLN A 117 -0.71 21.46 -1.47
N THR A 118 -1.26 20.86 -0.42
CA THR A 118 -1.24 19.40 -0.24
C THR A 118 -2.50 18.79 -0.86
N TYR A 119 -2.34 17.82 -1.75
CA TYR A 119 -3.43 17.08 -2.36
C TYR A 119 -3.76 15.87 -1.50
N ASP A 120 -4.87 15.97 -0.77
CA ASP A 120 -5.44 14.85 -0.02
C ASP A 120 -6.25 13.96 -0.97
N LEU A 121 -5.69 12.80 -1.30
CA LEU A 121 -6.29 11.83 -2.21
C LEU A 121 -7.62 11.25 -1.70
N SER A 122 -7.95 11.39 -0.42
CA SER A 122 -9.26 10.96 0.10
C SER A 122 -10.43 11.80 -0.43
N ASN A 123 -10.17 12.98 -0.99
CA ASN A 123 -11.18 13.84 -1.59
C ASN A 123 -11.39 13.60 -3.10
N ALA A 124 -10.71 12.61 -3.68
CA ALA A 124 -10.77 12.35 -5.11
C ALA A 124 -12.11 11.71 -5.54
N GLU A 125 -12.55 12.00 -6.77
CA GLU A 125 -13.49 11.13 -7.47
C GLU A 125 -12.74 9.82 -7.80
N ALA A 126 -13.16 8.73 -7.16
CA ALA A 126 -12.39 7.50 -7.15
C ALA A 126 -13.08 6.35 -7.91
N LYS A 127 -12.31 5.66 -8.75
CA LYS A 127 -12.64 4.32 -9.26
C LYS A 127 -11.64 3.33 -8.68
N VAL A 128 -12.12 2.55 -7.71
CA VAL A 128 -11.32 1.55 -6.99
C VAL A 128 -11.89 0.18 -7.29
N TYR A 129 -11.09 -0.71 -7.86
CA TYR A 129 -11.57 -2.01 -8.31
C TYR A 129 -10.45 -3.04 -8.49
N SER A 130 -10.86 -4.29 -8.54
CA SER A 130 -10.00 -5.42 -8.88
C SER A 130 -10.42 -6.03 -10.21
N ILE A 131 -9.45 -6.56 -10.93
CA ILE A 131 -9.61 -7.40 -12.11
C ILE A 131 -8.77 -8.67 -11.93
N PRO A 132 -8.91 -9.70 -12.77
CA PRO A 132 -8.01 -10.86 -12.72
C PRO A 132 -6.54 -10.42 -12.81
N GLY A 133 -5.77 -10.70 -11.75
CA GLY A 133 -4.34 -10.39 -11.65
C GLY A 133 -3.97 -8.94 -11.34
N ALA A 134 -4.90 -8.04 -10.97
CA ALA A 134 -4.54 -6.68 -10.54
C ALA A 134 -5.52 -6.02 -9.58
N LEU A 135 -4.98 -5.07 -8.81
CA LEU A 135 -5.74 -4.05 -8.08
C LEU A 135 -5.52 -2.68 -8.72
N VAL A 136 -6.58 -1.87 -8.78
CA VAL A 136 -6.57 -0.59 -9.48
C VAL A 136 -7.21 0.50 -8.63
N GLN A 137 -6.56 1.66 -8.56
CA GLN A 137 -7.12 2.91 -8.05
C GLN A 137 -6.94 3.99 -9.11
N VAL A 138 -8.02 4.67 -9.47
CA VAL A 138 -7.99 5.88 -10.30
C VAL A 138 -8.61 6.99 -9.46
N LEU A 139 -7.81 7.98 -9.11
CA LEU A 139 -8.14 9.04 -8.16
C LEU A 139 -8.02 10.38 -8.88
N ASP A 140 -9.16 11.01 -9.15
CA ASP A 140 -9.23 12.28 -9.87
C ASP A 140 -9.57 13.44 -8.91
N LEU A 141 -8.64 14.38 -8.78
CA LEU A 141 -8.83 15.69 -8.12
C LEU A 141 -8.81 16.78 -9.18
N ASP A 142 -9.28 18.00 -8.93
CA ASP A 142 -9.36 19.06 -9.96
C ASP A 142 -8.05 19.28 -10.73
N ASP A 143 -6.93 19.38 -10.02
CA ASP A 143 -5.62 19.71 -10.62
C ASP A 143 -4.73 18.49 -10.91
N ILE A 144 -4.99 17.35 -10.29
CA ILE A 144 -4.13 16.16 -10.38
C ILE A 144 -4.96 14.90 -10.59
N HIS A 145 -4.47 14.04 -11.47
CA HIS A 145 -4.97 12.68 -11.65
C HIS A 145 -3.91 11.67 -11.21
N VAL A 146 -4.29 10.70 -10.37
CA VAL A 146 -3.42 9.61 -9.93
C VAL A 146 -4.02 8.28 -10.33
N GLN A 147 -3.31 7.52 -11.16
CA GLN A 147 -3.63 6.14 -11.48
C GLN A 147 -2.61 5.21 -10.82
N MET A 148 -3.08 4.25 -10.04
CA MET A 148 -2.26 3.23 -9.40
C MET A 148 -2.71 1.84 -9.82
N VAL A 149 -1.76 0.99 -10.22
CA VAL A 149 -2.01 -0.40 -10.60
C VAL A 149 -1.02 -1.31 -9.89
N LEU A 150 -1.53 -2.28 -9.13
CA LEU A 150 -0.74 -3.30 -8.47
C LEU A 150 -0.84 -4.64 -9.21
N ARG A 151 0.31 -5.27 -9.48
CA ARG A 151 0.44 -6.64 -10.03
C ARG A 151 1.57 -7.39 -9.34
N PHE A 152 1.56 -8.71 -9.43
CA PHE A 152 2.73 -9.52 -9.04
C PHE A 152 3.70 -9.69 -10.20
N VAL A 153 5.00 -9.61 -9.93
CA VAL A 153 6.07 -9.71 -10.93
C VAL A 153 6.99 -10.90 -10.69
N THR A 154 7.06 -11.40 -9.45
CA THR A 154 7.77 -12.64 -9.08
C THR A 154 6.95 -13.39 -8.01
N ASP A 155 7.43 -14.56 -7.60
CA ASP A 155 6.89 -15.29 -6.46
C ASP A 155 7.27 -14.66 -5.10
N ARG A 156 7.94 -13.50 -5.08
CA ARG A 156 8.32 -12.76 -3.87
C ARG A 156 8.10 -11.25 -3.96
N SER A 157 7.58 -10.74 -5.07
CA SER A 157 7.49 -9.29 -5.31
C SER A 157 6.23 -8.93 -6.08
N SER A 158 5.51 -7.95 -5.53
CA SER A 158 4.52 -7.16 -6.25
C SER A 158 5.14 -5.84 -6.72
N LEU A 159 4.54 -5.25 -7.74
CA LEU A 159 4.91 -3.96 -8.32
C LEU A 159 3.68 -3.06 -8.31
N VAL A 160 3.87 -1.83 -7.86
CA VAL A 160 2.88 -0.76 -7.95
C VAL A 160 3.36 0.25 -8.99
N GLU A 161 2.63 0.39 -10.08
CA GLU A 161 2.79 1.50 -11.01
C GLU A 161 1.93 2.67 -10.51
N THR A 162 2.55 3.83 -10.32
CA THR A 162 1.86 5.07 -9.90
C THR A 162 2.11 6.15 -10.94
N LEU A 163 1.08 6.48 -11.72
CA LEU A 163 1.11 7.52 -12.74
C LEU A 163 0.41 8.77 -12.19
N ILE A 164 1.16 9.87 -12.10
CA ILE A 164 0.66 11.17 -11.63
C ILE A 164 0.62 12.11 -12.83
N THR A 165 -0.56 12.64 -13.14
CA THR A 165 -0.77 13.59 -14.25
C THR A 165 -1.21 14.93 -13.70
N ASN A 166 -0.45 15.98 -14.02
CA ASN A 166 -0.84 17.36 -13.82
C ASN A 166 -1.93 17.73 -14.84
N LYS A 167 -3.11 18.13 -14.37
CA LYS A 167 -4.26 18.54 -15.19
C LYS A 167 -4.34 20.05 -15.44
N THR A 168 -3.32 20.79 -15.01
CA THR A 168 -3.24 22.24 -15.20
C THR A 168 -2.29 22.59 -16.36
N ASP A 169 -2.34 23.84 -16.80
CA ASP A 169 -1.45 24.42 -17.81
C ASP A 169 -0.14 24.98 -17.22
N ARG A 170 0.06 24.84 -15.90
CA ARG A 170 1.24 25.33 -15.18
C ARG A 170 2.12 24.18 -14.74
N ASP A 171 3.44 24.38 -14.77
CA ASP A 171 4.38 23.43 -14.20
C ASP A 171 4.14 23.25 -12.69
N MET A 172 4.16 22.01 -12.22
CA MET A 172 4.05 21.66 -10.81
C MET A 172 5.38 21.13 -10.28
N ASN A 173 5.76 21.52 -9.06
CA ASN A 173 6.91 20.96 -8.36
C ASN A 173 6.43 20.12 -7.17
N LEU A 174 6.14 18.84 -7.42
CA LEU A 174 5.54 17.97 -6.41
C LEU A 174 6.60 17.37 -5.47
N ALA A 175 6.38 17.56 -4.16
CA ALA A 175 6.92 16.69 -3.13
C ALA A 175 6.02 15.45 -3.01
N LEU A 176 6.63 14.26 -3.02
CA LEU A 176 5.95 12.99 -2.81
C LEU A 176 6.35 12.46 -1.44
N GLU A 177 5.37 12.12 -0.61
CA GLU A 177 5.58 11.54 0.72
C GLU A 177 4.80 10.23 0.84
N TRP A 178 5.40 9.24 1.48
CA TRP A 178 4.75 7.95 1.77
C TRP A 178 4.77 7.69 3.26
N ASP A 179 3.60 7.45 3.82
CA ASP A 179 3.41 7.17 5.24
C ASP A 179 2.77 5.80 5.45
N GLY A 180 2.94 5.23 6.65
CA GLY A 180 2.31 3.97 6.99
C GLY A 180 2.64 3.49 8.40
N GLU A 181 1.78 2.62 8.93
CA GLU A 181 2.00 1.96 10.21
C GLU A 181 1.68 0.46 10.17
N LEU A 182 2.40 -0.31 10.98
CA LEU A 182 2.10 -1.73 11.19
C LEU A 182 0.85 -1.86 12.05
N VAL A 183 0.05 -2.91 11.83
CA VAL A 183 -1.12 -3.18 12.66
C VAL A 183 -0.73 -3.27 14.14
N LYS A 184 -1.47 -2.54 14.98
CA LYS A 184 -1.15 -2.40 16.40
C LYS A 184 -1.62 -3.60 17.23
N TYR A 185 -2.81 -4.11 16.95
CA TYR A 185 -3.49 -5.12 17.77
C TYR A 185 -3.26 -6.54 17.26
N ALA A 186 -3.29 -7.53 18.16
CA ALA A 186 -2.92 -8.92 17.84
C ALA A 186 -4.08 -9.75 17.28
N LEU A 187 -5.25 -9.71 17.92
CA LEU A 187 -6.37 -10.62 17.67
C LEU A 187 -7.70 -9.87 17.73
N SER A 188 -8.54 -10.00 16.71
CA SER A 188 -9.88 -9.37 16.70
C SER A 188 -10.81 -9.86 17.82
N THR A 189 -10.55 -11.06 18.35
CA THR A 189 -11.27 -11.67 19.48
C THR A 189 -10.79 -11.20 20.86
N ARG A 190 -9.67 -10.47 20.94
CA ARG A 190 -9.11 -9.89 22.18
C ARG A 190 -8.73 -8.43 21.94
N LYS A 191 -9.74 -7.57 22.03
CA LYS A 191 -9.76 -6.22 21.43
C LYS A 191 -8.74 -5.18 21.95
N ASP A 192 -7.87 -5.53 22.91
CA ASP A 192 -6.94 -4.56 23.52
C ASP A 192 -5.48 -5.02 23.59
N GLN A 193 -5.17 -6.27 23.20
CA GLN A 193 -3.80 -6.76 23.25
C GLN A 193 -3.03 -6.34 21.99
N THR A 194 -1.94 -5.59 22.18
CA THR A 194 -1.04 -5.23 21.08
C THR A 194 -0.25 -6.45 20.60
N VAL A 195 0.25 -6.40 19.35
CA VAL A 195 1.12 -7.46 18.79
C VAL A 195 2.35 -7.67 19.69
N ALA A 196 2.96 -6.59 20.19
CA ALA A 196 4.14 -6.69 21.05
C ALA A 196 3.85 -7.31 22.42
N GLN A 197 2.62 -7.17 22.94
CA GLN A 197 2.21 -7.80 24.19
C GLN A 197 1.86 -9.27 24.01
N TYR A 198 1.20 -9.62 22.89
CA TYR A 198 0.74 -10.98 22.64
C TYR A 198 1.83 -11.88 22.05
N TYR A 199 2.69 -11.32 21.21
CA TYR A 199 3.83 -11.98 20.57
C TYR A 199 5.12 -11.20 20.87
N PRO A 200 5.60 -11.19 22.13
CA PRO A 200 6.77 -10.39 22.54
C PRO A 200 8.04 -10.74 21.78
N ASP A 201 8.16 -11.98 21.31
CA ASP A 201 9.31 -12.44 20.55
C ASP A 201 9.27 -12.08 19.07
N TYR A 202 8.13 -11.63 18.52
CA TYR A 202 8.04 -11.31 17.09
C TYR A 202 8.89 -10.09 16.69
N LYS A 203 9.03 -9.11 17.61
CA LYS A 203 9.95 -7.97 17.54
C LYS A 203 10.07 -7.33 16.15
N ARG A 204 8.93 -6.94 15.56
CA ARG A 204 8.85 -6.24 14.26
C ARG A 204 9.62 -4.93 14.32
N GLN A 205 10.51 -4.68 13.36
CA GLN A 205 11.32 -3.46 13.30
C GLN A 205 11.33 -2.90 11.88
N ILE A 206 10.98 -1.62 11.75
CA ILE A 206 11.13 -0.86 10.50
C ILE A 206 12.51 -0.19 10.50
N SER A 207 13.24 -0.29 9.40
CA SER A 207 14.50 0.41 9.19
C SER A 207 14.62 0.89 7.75
N THR A 208 15.41 1.94 7.54
CA THR A 208 15.67 2.46 6.20
C THR A 208 16.70 1.59 5.47
N ILE A 209 16.56 1.54 4.14
CA ILE A 209 17.53 1.01 3.20
C ILE A 209 17.78 2.06 2.11
N GLU A 210 18.74 1.82 1.21
CA GLU A 210 19.17 2.80 0.21
C GLU A 210 18.00 3.40 -0.60
N ASN A 211 17.05 2.57 -1.04
CA ASN A 211 15.94 2.97 -1.90
C ASN A 211 14.56 2.78 -1.25
N GLY A 212 14.46 2.73 0.08
CA GLY A 212 13.16 2.59 0.73
C GLY A 212 13.25 2.10 2.17
N ILE A 213 12.37 1.17 2.56
CA ILE A 213 12.32 0.61 3.90
C ILE A 213 12.34 -0.92 3.88
N LYS A 214 12.78 -1.50 4.99
CA LYS A 214 12.60 -2.91 5.28
C LYS A 214 11.99 -3.10 6.66
N ILE A 215 11.25 -4.20 6.79
CA ILE A 215 10.66 -4.65 8.03
C ILE A 215 11.28 -6.01 8.32
N ASN A 216 12.02 -6.10 9.42
CA ASN A 216 12.60 -7.36 9.88
C ASN A 216 11.76 -7.95 11.02
N PHE A 217 11.79 -9.27 11.10
CA PHE A 217 11.08 -10.09 12.08
C PHE A 217 12.07 -10.97 12.83
N SER A 218 11.79 -11.25 14.10
CA SER A 218 12.56 -12.27 14.83
C SER A 218 12.06 -13.68 14.50
N GLU A 219 12.90 -14.66 14.80
CA GLU A 219 12.61 -16.08 14.60
C GLU A 219 11.43 -16.56 15.47
N MET A 220 10.47 -17.27 14.87
CA MET A 220 9.20 -17.69 15.49
C MET A 220 8.89 -19.19 15.23
N LYS A 221 9.86 -20.09 15.39
CA LYS A 221 9.73 -21.52 14.99
C LYS A 221 8.64 -22.30 15.72
N ASP A 222 8.46 -22.07 17.02
CA ASP A 222 7.55 -22.86 17.87
C ASP A 222 6.17 -22.21 18.07
N ASN A 223 5.81 -21.25 17.23
CA ASN A 223 4.55 -20.52 17.34
C ASN A 223 3.50 -21.05 16.35
N TRP A 224 2.26 -21.20 16.83
CA TRP A 224 1.11 -21.76 16.09
C TRP A 224 0.26 -20.69 15.39
N ALA A 225 0.82 -19.50 15.18
CA ALA A 225 0.15 -18.36 14.56
C ALA A 225 1.06 -17.55 13.63
N ILE A 226 2.38 -17.59 13.85
CA ILE A 226 3.40 -16.88 13.09
C ILE A 226 4.61 -17.83 12.98
N ARG A 227 5.05 -18.19 11.77
CA ARG A 227 6.29 -18.97 11.59
C ARG A 227 7.24 -18.29 10.64
N ASN A 228 8.32 -17.75 11.19
CA ASN A 228 9.34 -17.03 10.44
C ASN A 228 10.74 -17.45 10.87
N ASP A 229 11.64 -17.54 9.91
CA ASP A 229 13.07 -17.61 10.17
C ASP A 229 13.63 -16.21 10.46
N ARG A 230 14.84 -16.17 11.03
CA ARG A 230 15.47 -14.91 11.50
C ARG A 230 15.76 -13.92 10.37
N ASP A 231 15.92 -14.40 9.15
CA ASP A 231 16.22 -13.63 7.95
C ASP A 231 14.97 -13.22 7.17
N ALA A 232 13.76 -13.57 7.64
CA ALA A 232 12.53 -13.11 7.04
C ALA A 232 12.40 -11.58 7.10
N GLU A 233 12.00 -10.99 5.97
CA GLU A 233 11.80 -9.55 5.87
C GLU A 233 10.77 -9.17 4.81
N PHE A 234 10.20 -7.98 4.96
CA PHE A 234 9.36 -7.33 3.95
C PHE A 234 10.03 -6.04 3.50
N ARG A 235 10.18 -5.82 2.20
CA ARG A 235 10.88 -4.66 1.63
C ARG A 235 9.94 -3.81 0.78
N ILE A 236 10.15 -2.50 0.82
CA ILE A 236 9.62 -1.53 -0.14
C ILE A 236 10.84 -0.83 -0.75
N THR A 237 10.93 -0.82 -2.08
CA THR A 237 12.09 -0.37 -2.87
C THR A 237 11.67 0.38 -4.11
#